data_AF-A0A9E1NCL7-F1
#
_entry.id   AF-A0A9E1NCL7-F1
#
_cell.length_a   1.000
_cell.length_b   1.000
_cell.length_c   1.000
_cell.angle_alpha   90.00
_cell.angle_beta   90.00
_cell.angle_gamma   90.00
#
_symmetry.space_group_name_H-M   'P 1'
#
loop_
_entity.id
_entity.type
_entity.pdbx_description
1 polymer ?
#
loop_
_entity_poly.entity_id
_entity_poly.type
_entity_poly.pdbx_seq_one_letter_code
_entity_poly.pdbx_strand_id
1 'polypeptide(L)'
;MNKNFKLFLGFTYLLLLSVFLYFIFSNIQINRLNDFSYYKELQFSLGSFLSNNLLVNTVYFFIFTITWVTLLGFGSPILIVSGIIFGKWVGTIISVISISIGALALYSIVNFFFKDIVKNILEQKFKKYIQLFQKNELYYFFIYRFVGGLGAPFFLQNVFPVLFDMKKKNYFISSFFGLIPGFF
;
A
#
# COMPACT_ATOMS: atom_id res chain seq x y z
N MET A 1 -8.93 7.42 24.38
CA MET A 1 -9.08 5.95 24.18
C MET A 1 -8.13 5.25 25.15
N ASN A 2 -8.58 4.24 25.90
CA ASN A 2 -7.74 3.57 26.90
C ASN A 2 -6.55 2.83 26.23
N LYS A 3 -5.37 2.84 26.86
CA LYS A 3 -4.14 2.17 26.37
C LYS A 3 -4.39 0.68 26.09
N ASN A 4 -5.17 0.02 26.92
CA ASN A 4 -5.53 -1.40 26.77
C ASN A 4 -6.34 -1.65 25.49
N PHE A 5 -7.21 -0.72 25.09
CA PHE A 5 -8.01 -0.85 23.87
C PHE A 5 -7.17 -0.62 22.60
N LYS A 6 -6.19 0.31 22.65
CA LYS A 6 -5.21 0.47 21.55
C LYS A 6 -4.36 -0.81 21.37
N LEU A 7 -3.93 -1.41 22.48
CA LEU A 7 -3.16 -2.67 22.46
C LEU A 7 -3.98 -3.83 21.90
N PHE A 8 -5.23 -3.98 22.34
CA PHE A 8 -6.13 -5.00 21.80
C PHE A 8 -6.31 -4.85 20.28
N LEU A 9 -6.57 -3.65 19.78
CA LEU A 9 -6.71 -3.41 18.35
C LEU A 9 -5.42 -3.67 17.57
N GLY A 10 -4.28 -3.27 18.11
CA GLY A 10 -2.98 -3.60 17.52
C GLY A 10 -2.75 -5.12 17.43
N PHE A 11 -3.11 -5.87 18.47
CA PHE A 11 -3.03 -7.33 18.45
C PHE A 11 -3.98 -7.95 17.42
N THR A 12 -5.23 -7.48 17.34
CA THR A 12 -6.19 -7.98 16.33
C THR A 12 -5.72 -7.71 14.91
N TYR A 13 -5.12 -6.53 14.66
CA TYR A 13 -4.54 -6.20 13.37
C TYR A 13 -3.37 -7.13 13.01
N LEU A 14 -2.46 -7.40 13.96
CA LEU A 14 -1.35 -8.32 13.74
C LEU A 14 -1.83 -9.74 13.48
N LEU A 15 -2.86 -10.21 14.18
CA LEU A 15 -3.47 -11.52 13.94
C LEU A 15 -4.05 -11.60 12.52
N LEU A 16 -4.84 -10.60 12.10
CA LEU A 16 -5.38 -10.52 10.75
C LEU A 16 -4.27 -10.53 9.69
N LEU A 17 -3.20 -9.77 9.92
CA LEU A 17 -2.02 -9.75 9.05
C LEU A 17 -1.37 -11.13 8.96
N SER A 18 -1.15 -11.80 10.08
CA SER A 18 -0.54 -13.15 10.11
C SER A 18 -1.39 -14.18 9.37
N VAL A 19 -2.71 -14.18 9.59
CA VAL A 19 -3.64 -15.09 8.88
C VAL A 19 -3.65 -14.80 7.38
N PHE A 20 -3.68 -13.53 7.01
CA PHE A 20 -3.67 -13.12 5.60
C PHE A 20 -2.37 -13.49 4.89
N LEU A 21 -1.21 -13.25 5.53
CA LEU A 21 0.09 -13.66 4.99
C LEU A 21 0.22 -15.18 4.89
N TYR A 22 -0.26 -15.92 5.90
CA TYR A 22 -0.30 -17.39 5.85
C TYR A 22 -1.12 -17.88 4.64
N PHE A 23 -2.31 -17.31 4.42
CA PHE A 23 -3.13 -17.64 3.27
C PHE A 23 -2.39 -17.37 1.96
N ILE A 24 -1.75 -16.21 1.79
CA ILE A 24 -1.01 -15.87 0.57
C ILE A 24 0.18 -16.82 0.34
N PHE A 25 1.03 -17.02 1.34
CA PHE A 25 2.22 -17.85 1.19
C PHE A 25 1.92 -19.35 1.10
N SER A 26 0.77 -19.80 1.61
CA SER A 26 0.32 -21.19 1.40
C SER A 26 -0.07 -21.49 -0.05
N ASN A 27 -0.46 -20.46 -0.82
CA ASN A 27 -0.87 -20.60 -2.21
C ASN A 27 0.24 -20.27 -3.23
N ILE A 28 1.39 -19.74 -2.79
CA ILE A 28 2.49 -19.31 -3.66
C ILE A 28 3.72 -20.20 -3.45
N GLN A 29 4.29 -20.69 -4.55
CA GLN A 29 5.52 -21.49 -4.55
C GLN A 29 6.74 -20.57 -4.50
N ILE A 30 7.12 -20.10 -3.31
CA ILE A 30 8.23 -19.15 -3.08
C ILE A 30 9.54 -19.64 -3.72
N ASN A 31 9.78 -20.95 -3.72
CA ASN A 31 10.98 -21.57 -4.29
C ASN A 31 11.10 -21.42 -5.82
N ARG A 32 9.99 -21.13 -6.51
CA ARG A 32 9.93 -20.96 -7.97
C ARG A 32 9.77 -19.51 -8.42
N LEU A 33 9.99 -18.53 -7.54
CA LEU A 33 9.88 -17.11 -7.92
C LEU A 33 10.92 -16.66 -8.96
N ASN A 34 12.01 -17.41 -9.14
CA ASN A 34 13.02 -17.18 -10.17
C ASN A 34 12.70 -17.90 -11.50
N ASP A 35 11.67 -18.74 -11.54
CA ASP A 35 11.30 -19.56 -12.68
C ASP A 35 10.25 -18.83 -13.53
N PHE A 36 10.61 -18.49 -14.76
CA PHE A 36 9.69 -17.83 -15.69
C PHE A 36 8.46 -18.68 -16.02
N SER A 37 8.58 -20.01 -16.03
CA SER A 37 7.44 -20.91 -16.30
C SER A 37 6.37 -20.80 -15.21
N TYR A 38 6.77 -20.55 -13.96
CA TYR A 38 5.85 -20.35 -12.85
C TYR A 38 4.96 -19.12 -13.04
N TYR A 39 5.49 -18.03 -13.61
CA TYR A 39 4.67 -16.86 -13.94
C TYR A 39 3.64 -17.14 -15.04
N LYS A 40 3.96 -18.00 -16.02
CA LYS A 40 2.99 -18.45 -17.03
C LYS A 40 1.88 -19.31 -16.40
N GLU A 41 2.24 -20.19 -15.47
CA GLU A 41 1.27 -21.00 -14.72
C GLU A 41 0.33 -20.11 -13.89
N LEU A 42 0.88 -19.11 -13.18
CA LEU A 42 0.09 -18.12 -12.45
C LEU A 42 -0.84 -17.33 -13.38
N GLN A 43 -0.35 -16.88 -14.54
CA GLN A 43 -1.17 -16.18 -15.52
C GLN A 43 -2.32 -17.06 -16.03
N PHE A 44 -2.05 -18.33 -16.34
CA PHE A 44 -3.08 -19.27 -16.80
C PHE A 44 -4.12 -19.54 -15.71
N SER A 45 -3.67 -19.78 -14.47
CA SER A 45 -4.54 -20.00 -13.31
C SER A 45 -5.40 -18.77 -13.03
N LEU A 46 -4.81 -17.56 -12.99
CA LEU A 46 -5.56 -16.32 -12.85
C LEU A 46 -6.60 -16.16 -13.96
N GLY A 47 -6.25 -16.48 -15.20
CA GLY A 47 -7.17 -16.47 -16.34
C GLY A 47 -8.43 -17.31 -16.11
N SER A 48 -8.32 -18.44 -15.40
CA SER A 48 -9.46 -19.29 -15.06
C SER A 48 -10.39 -18.70 -13.97
N PHE A 49 -9.88 -17.81 -13.11
CA PHE A 49 -10.64 -17.12 -12.08
C PHE A 49 -11.26 -15.81 -12.56
N LEU A 50 -10.75 -15.25 -13.66
CA LEU A 50 -11.29 -14.02 -14.23
C LEU A 50 -12.66 -14.29 -14.87
N SER A 51 -13.63 -13.48 -14.50
CA SER A 51 -14.93 -13.49 -15.16
C SER A 51 -14.83 -12.87 -16.56
N ASN A 52 -15.78 -13.19 -17.43
CA ASN A 52 -15.91 -12.50 -18.73
C ASN A 52 -16.25 -11.01 -18.59
N ASN A 53 -16.63 -10.53 -17.40
CA ASN A 53 -17.01 -9.16 -17.17
C ASN A 53 -15.86 -8.37 -16.51
N LEU A 54 -15.31 -7.40 -17.25
CA LEU A 54 -14.22 -6.55 -16.80
C LEU A 54 -14.55 -5.75 -15.54
N LEU A 55 -15.80 -5.32 -15.35
CA LEU A 55 -16.23 -4.59 -14.15
C LEU A 55 -16.13 -5.46 -12.89
N VAL A 56 -16.55 -6.73 -12.98
CA VAL A 56 -16.49 -7.67 -11.86
C VAL A 56 -15.04 -7.93 -11.46
N ASN A 57 -14.16 -8.17 -12.44
CA ASN A 57 -12.73 -8.35 -12.20
C ASN A 57 -12.09 -7.11 -11.55
N THR A 58 -12.50 -5.91 -11.99
CA THR A 58 -12.04 -4.65 -11.40
C THR A 58 -12.46 -4.53 -9.94
N VAL A 59 -13.72 -4.85 -9.60
CA VAL A 59 -14.21 -4.79 -8.21
C VAL A 59 -13.44 -5.77 -7.31
N TYR A 60 -13.24 -7.01 -7.75
CA TYR A 60 -12.44 -7.98 -6.97
C TYR A 60 -11.00 -7.53 -6.77
N PHE A 61 -10.38 -6.99 -7.83
CA PHE A 61 -9.03 -6.45 -7.75
C PHE A 61 -8.93 -5.27 -6.78
N PHE A 62 -9.91 -4.35 -6.79
CA PHE A 62 -9.97 -3.21 -5.87
C PHE A 62 -10.07 -3.66 -4.41
N ILE A 63 -10.98 -4.58 -4.10
CA ILE A 63 -11.16 -5.10 -2.74
C ILE A 63 -9.87 -5.76 -2.26
N PHE A 64 -9.28 -6.63 -3.08
CA PHE A 64 -8.03 -7.30 -2.76
C PHE A 64 -6.89 -6.31 -2.52
N THR A 65 -6.71 -5.35 -3.42
CA THR A 65 -5.62 -4.37 -3.35
C THR A 65 -5.75 -3.47 -2.13
N ILE A 66 -6.96 -2.99 -1.84
CA ILE A 66 -7.20 -2.15 -0.66
C ILE A 66 -6.87 -2.95 0.61
N THR A 67 -7.35 -4.19 0.73
CA THR A 67 -7.04 -5.05 1.88
C THR A 67 -5.54 -5.34 1.97
N TRP A 68 -4.89 -5.71 0.87
CA TRP A 68 -3.46 -6.00 0.80
C TRP A 68 -2.62 -4.81 1.26
N VAL A 69 -2.85 -3.61 0.71
CA VAL A 69 -2.10 -2.40 1.08
C VAL A 69 -2.41 -1.97 2.51
N THR A 70 -3.68 -2.11 2.96
CA THR A 70 -4.06 -1.83 4.34
C THR A 70 -3.33 -2.74 5.33
N LEU A 71 -3.00 -3.96 4.92
CA LEU A 71 -2.23 -4.95 5.67
C LEU A 71 -0.72 -4.88 5.38
N LEU A 72 -0.15 -3.69 5.19
CA LEU A 72 1.28 -3.44 4.95
C LEU A 72 1.86 -4.10 3.68
N GLY A 73 1.01 -4.51 2.74
CA GLY A 73 1.44 -5.14 1.49
C GLY A 73 2.27 -4.23 0.57
N PHE A 74 3.10 -4.85 -0.28
CA PHE A 74 3.95 -4.16 -1.26
C PHE A 74 3.17 -3.76 -2.52
N GLY A 75 3.61 -2.69 -3.21
CA GLY A 75 3.01 -2.28 -4.49
C GLY A 75 3.35 -3.18 -5.68
N SER A 76 4.57 -3.76 -5.73
CA SER A 76 5.03 -4.50 -6.91
C SER A 76 4.22 -5.75 -7.25
N PRO A 77 3.78 -6.62 -6.31
CA PRO A 77 2.95 -7.78 -6.68
C PRO A 77 1.61 -7.35 -7.29
N ILE A 78 1.01 -6.27 -6.77
CA ILE A 78 -0.25 -5.72 -7.27
C ILE A 78 -0.09 -5.22 -8.71
N LEU A 79 1.01 -4.54 -9.02
CA LEU A 79 1.28 -4.05 -10.38
C LEU A 79 1.46 -5.20 -11.37
N ILE A 80 2.18 -6.26 -10.99
CA ILE A 80 2.38 -7.44 -11.84
C ILE A 80 1.03 -8.10 -12.13
N VAL A 81 0.25 -8.38 -11.08
CA VAL A 81 -1.08 -9.00 -11.23
C VAL A 81 -2.00 -8.10 -12.06
N SER A 82 -2.00 -6.79 -11.83
CA SER A 82 -2.81 -5.86 -12.61
C SER A 82 -2.41 -5.80 -14.08
N GLY A 83 -1.11 -5.86 -14.38
CA GLY A 83 -0.61 -5.90 -15.76
C GLY A 83 -1.00 -7.18 -16.47
N ILE A 84 -1.00 -8.31 -15.76
CA ILE A 84 -1.47 -9.60 -16.28
C ILE A 84 -2.98 -9.57 -16.58
N ILE A 85 -3.79 -9.01 -15.68
CA ILE A 85 -5.26 -9.03 -15.80
C ILE A 85 -5.79 -7.99 -16.79
N PHE A 86 -5.30 -6.74 -16.71
CA PHE A 86 -5.89 -5.60 -17.41
C PHE A 86 -4.98 -5.03 -18.50
N GLY A 87 -3.76 -5.56 -18.66
CA GLY A 87 -2.74 -4.99 -19.53
C GLY A 87 -2.08 -3.74 -18.93
N LYS A 88 -1.06 -3.21 -19.62
CA LYS A 88 -0.21 -2.13 -19.11
C LYS A 88 -1.01 -0.87 -18.73
N TRP A 89 -1.71 -0.26 -19.70
CA TRP A 89 -2.31 1.06 -19.52
C TRP A 89 -3.47 1.05 -18.51
N VAL A 90 -4.44 0.15 -18.72
CA VAL A 90 -5.62 0.04 -17.84
C VAL A 90 -5.19 -0.48 -16.47
N GLY A 91 -4.27 -1.44 -16.42
CA GLY A 91 -3.74 -1.98 -15.18
C GLY A 91 -3.03 -0.92 -14.33
N THR A 92 -2.19 -0.06 -14.93
CA THR A 92 -1.55 1.04 -14.20
C THR A 92 -2.61 1.99 -13.61
N ILE A 93 -3.63 2.40 -14.38
CA ILE A 93 -4.69 3.30 -13.88
C ILE A 93 -5.44 2.66 -12.69
N ILE A 94 -5.90 1.42 -12.85
CA ILE A 94 -6.62 0.68 -11.81
C ILE A 94 -5.75 0.51 -10.56
N SER A 95 -4.47 0.16 -10.74
CA SER A 95 -3.50 -0.01 -9.65
C SER A 95 -3.22 1.29 -8.91
N VAL A 96 -2.99 2.40 -9.61
CA VAL A 96 -2.72 3.70 -8.98
C VAL A 96 -3.91 4.12 -8.10
N ILE A 97 -5.13 3.98 -8.59
CA ILE A 97 -6.34 4.35 -7.82
C ILE A 97 -6.48 3.43 -6.61
N SER A 98 -6.51 2.13 -6.82
CA SER A 98 -6.74 1.14 -5.75
C SER A 98 -5.66 1.15 -4.68
N ILE A 99 -4.38 1.24 -5.06
CA ILE A 99 -3.26 1.37 -4.13
C ILE A 99 -3.33 2.69 -3.36
N SER A 100 -3.69 3.80 -4.00
CA SER A 100 -3.82 5.10 -3.31
C SER A 100 -4.93 5.10 -2.27
N ILE A 101 -6.06 4.43 -2.55
CA ILE A 101 -7.15 4.24 -1.59
C ILE A 101 -6.69 3.35 -0.42
N GLY A 102 -6.06 2.20 -0.70
CA GLY A 102 -5.51 1.33 0.33
C GLY A 102 -4.45 2.03 1.20
N ALA A 103 -3.59 2.84 0.58
CA ALA A 103 -2.57 3.61 1.27
C ALA A 103 -3.20 4.68 2.18
N LEU A 104 -4.34 5.27 1.78
CA LEU A 104 -5.10 6.22 2.60
C LEU A 104 -5.79 5.53 3.78
N ALA A 105 -6.28 4.30 3.58
CA ALA A 105 -6.84 3.48 4.64
C ALA A 105 -5.76 3.14 5.69
N LEU A 106 -4.60 2.62 5.25
CA LEU A 106 -3.45 2.35 6.13
C LEU A 106 -3.02 3.61 6.88
N TYR A 107 -2.79 4.72 6.17
CA TYR A 107 -2.44 6.00 6.79
C TYR A 107 -3.46 6.41 7.86
N SER A 108 -4.76 6.27 7.57
CA SER A 108 -5.82 6.61 8.53
C SER A 108 -5.81 5.73 9.79
N ILE A 109 -5.58 4.43 9.64
CA ILE A 109 -5.45 3.49 10.77
C ILE A 109 -4.24 3.86 11.62
N VAL A 110 -3.08 4.08 11.00
CA VAL A 110 -1.84 4.42 11.71
C VAL A 110 -1.97 5.76 12.42
N ASN A 111 -2.52 6.77 11.74
CA ASN A 111 -2.73 8.10 12.31
C ASN A 111 -3.70 8.09 13.49
N PHE A 112 -4.69 7.20 13.50
CA PHE A 112 -5.66 7.11 14.59
C PHE A 112 -5.14 6.31 15.79
N PHE A 113 -4.54 5.14 15.56
CA PHE A 113 -4.16 4.23 16.64
C PHE A 113 -2.71 4.40 17.12
N PHE A 114 -1.78 4.65 16.18
CA PHE A 114 -0.34 4.51 16.41
C PHE A 114 0.43 5.84 16.34
N LYS A 115 -0.25 6.98 16.15
CA LYS A 115 0.37 8.30 16.04
C LYS A 115 1.35 8.61 17.17
N ASP A 116 0.96 8.38 18.42
CA ASP A 116 1.81 8.65 19.59
C ASP A 116 3.09 7.80 19.58
N ILE A 117 2.98 6.52 19.21
CA ILE A 117 4.10 5.58 19.13
C ILE A 117 5.05 5.99 18.01
N VAL A 118 4.50 6.29 16.83
CA VAL A 118 5.26 6.72 15.65
C VAL A 118 6.02 8.01 15.94
N LYS A 119 5.37 9.00 16.56
CA LYS A 119 6.03 10.25 16.99
C LYS A 119 7.14 10.00 18.01
N ASN A 120 6.87 9.23 19.07
CA ASN A 120 7.89 8.95 20.10
C ASN A 120 9.17 8.30 19.53
N ILE A 121 9.04 7.45 18.51
CA ILE A 121 10.18 6.73 17.92
C ILE A 121 10.95 7.59 16.90
N LEU A 122 10.24 8.37 16.07
CA LEU A 122 10.81 8.99 14.87
C LEU A 122 10.92 10.52 14.93
N GLU A 123 10.16 11.20 15.80
CA GLU A 123 10.09 12.67 15.80
C GLU A 123 11.45 13.32 16.02
N GLN A 124 12.26 12.80 16.96
CA GLN A 124 13.61 13.32 17.22
C GLN A 124 14.54 13.18 16.01
N LYS A 125 14.47 12.04 15.31
CA LYS A 125 15.32 11.75 14.13
C LYS A 125 14.96 12.64 12.94
N PHE A 126 13.68 13.00 12.80
CA PHE A 126 13.16 13.72 11.63
C PHE A 126 12.76 15.18 11.90
N LYS A 127 13.11 15.75 13.05
CA LYS A 127 12.66 17.09 13.50
C LYS A 127 12.83 18.19 12.44
N LYS A 128 13.97 18.23 11.74
CA LYS A 128 14.24 19.20 10.65
C LYS A 128 13.27 19.02 9.47
N TYR A 129 12.97 17.78 9.10
CA TYR A 129 12.07 17.46 7.99
C TYR A 129 10.61 17.70 8.35
N ILE A 130 10.22 17.52 9.62
CA ILE A 130 8.85 17.76 10.07
C ILE A 130 8.42 19.19 9.76
N GLN A 131 9.24 20.17 10.12
CA GLN A 131 8.97 21.59 9.87
C GLN A 131 8.92 21.90 8.36
N LEU A 132 9.80 21.27 7.57
CA LEU A 132 9.82 21.43 6.11
C LEU A 132 8.52 20.92 5.49
N PHE A 133 8.12 19.68 5.81
CA PHE A 133 6.90 19.08 5.29
C PHE A 133 5.66 19.86 5.71
N GLN A 134 5.58 20.34 6.95
CA GLN A 134 4.43 21.12 7.42
C GLN A 134 4.24 22.46 6.68
N LYS A 135 5.29 23.04 6.09
CA LYS A 135 5.18 24.27 5.31
C LYS A 135 4.40 24.10 4.00
N ASN A 136 4.59 22.97 3.31
CA ASN A 136 3.87 22.64 2.08
C ASN A 136 3.77 21.13 1.87
N GLU A 137 2.96 20.49 2.70
CA GLU A 137 2.91 19.03 2.82
C GLU A 137 2.58 18.33 1.49
N LEU A 138 1.68 18.91 0.69
CA LEU A 138 1.27 18.34 -0.59
C LEU A 138 2.45 18.27 -1.55
N TYR A 139 3.19 19.38 -1.71
CA TYR A 139 4.30 19.46 -2.65
C TYR A 139 5.47 18.57 -2.24
N TYR A 140 5.89 18.64 -0.98
CA TYR A 140 7.01 17.84 -0.50
C TYR A 140 6.70 16.34 -0.52
N PHE A 141 5.49 15.95 -0.13
CA PHE A 141 5.11 14.54 -0.14
C PHE A 141 4.85 14.00 -1.55
N PHE A 142 4.35 14.84 -2.46
CA PHE A 142 4.27 14.50 -3.89
C PHE A 142 5.65 14.18 -4.45
N ILE A 143 6.64 15.06 -4.25
CA ILE A 143 8.02 14.82 -4.71
C ILE A 143 8.59 13.57 -4.06
N TYR A 144 8.40 13.40 -2.76
CA TYR A 144 8.84 12.21 -2.02
C TYR A 144 8.33 10.93 -2.68
N ARG A 145 7.04 10.85 -3.02
CA ARG A 145 6.46 9.70 -3.74
C ARG A 145 6.98 9.57 -5.16
N PHE A 146 7.07 10.67 -5.89
CA PHE A 146 7.51 10.75 -7.27
C PHE A 146 8.91 10.16 -7.48
N VAL A 147 9.83 10.40 -6.55
CA VAL A 147 11.20 9.86 -6.59
C VAL A 147 11.33 8.47 -5.94
N GLY A 148 10.22 7.76 -5.75
CA GLY A 148 10.22 6.39 -5.21
C GLY A 148 10.36 6.31 -3.69
N GLY A 149 9.99 7.37 -2.96
CA GLY A 149 10.00 7.38 -1.49
C GLY A 149 11.41 7.36 -0.89
N LEU A 150 12.42 7.83 -1.64
CA LEU A 150 13.84 7.82 -1.25
C LEU A 150 14.36 6.41 -0.89
N GLY A 151 13.82 5.37 -1.53
CA GLY A 151 14.18 3.97 -1.26
C GLY A 151 13.58 3.38 0.02
N ALA A 152 12.73 4.14 0.74
CA ALA A 152 12.03 3.61 1.89
C ALA A 152 11.03 2.50 1.48
N PRO A 153 10.91 1.41 2.26
CA PRO A 153 9.90 0.38 2.02
C PRO A 153 8.49 0.97 1.93
N PHE A 154 7.65 0.44 1.03
CA PHE A 154 6.34 1.00 0.70
C PHE A 154 5.42 1.23 1.92
N PHE A 155 5.40 0.28 2.86
CA PHE A 155 4.62 0.43 4.09
C PHE A 155 5.12 1.58 4.97
N LEU A 156 6.43 1.83 5.04
CA LEU A 156 7.00 2.97 5.77
C LEU A 156 6.61 4.29 5.11
N GLN A 157 6.61 4.35 3.77
CA GLN A 157 6.16 5.53 3.04
C GLN A 157 4.72 5.94 3.43
N ASN A 158 3.85 4.96 3.71
CA ASN A 158 2.47 5.19 4.12
C ASN A 158 2.34 5.61 5.60
N VAL A 159 3.33 5.29 6.45
CA VAL A 159 3.39 5.64 7.88
C VAL A 159 4.02 7.03 8.11
N PHE A 160 5.06 7.39 7.34
CA PHE A 160 5.78 8.66 7.45
C PHE A 160 4.89 9.91 7.60
N PRO A 161 3.83 10.11 6.79
CA PRO A 161 3.01 11.33 6.88
C PRO A 161 2.27 11.51 8.22
N VAL A 162 2.21 10.49 9.06
CA VAL A 162 1.69 10.59 10.45
C VAL A 162 2.57 11.50 11.31
N LEU A 163 3.89 11.53 11.05
CA LEU A 163 4.82 12.41 11.76
C LEU A 163 4.55 13.88 11.49
N PHE A 164 4.13 14.20 10.27
CA PHE A 164 3.91 15.57 9.81
C PHE A 164 2.49 16.07 10.12
N ASP A 165 1.61 15.19 10.60
CA ASP A 165 0.17 15.43 10.77
C ASP A 165 -0.53 15.84 9.47
N MET A 166 -0.16 15.16 8.38
CA MET A 166 -0.56 15.54 7.03
C MET A 166 -2.08 15.44 6.82
N LYS A 167 -2.70 16.38 6.10
CA LYS A 167 -4.13 16.25 5.78
C LYS A 167 -4.37 15.04 4.87
N LYS A 168 -5.38 14.21 5.20
CA LYS A 168 -5.81 13.03 4.42
C LYS A 168 -5.98 13.32 2.92
N LYS A 169 -6.61 14.45 2.57
CA LYS A 169 -6.79 14.88 1.17
C LYS A 169 -5.45 15.11 0.48
N ASN A 170 -4.53 15.79 1.14
CA ASN A 170 -3.21 16.08 0.58
C ASN A 170 -2.39 14.80 0.42
N TYR A 171 -2.46 13.88 1.39
CA TYR A 171 -1.81 12.57 1.30
C TYR A 171 -2.35 11.75 0.13
N PHE A 172 -3.66 11.71 -0.06
CA PHE A 172 -4.28 10.99 -1.18
C PHE A 172 -3.86 11.57 -2.53
N ILE A 173 -3.99 12.88 -2.72
CA ILE A 173 -3.64 13.55 -3.99
C ILE A 173 -2.16 13.36 -4.32
N SER A 174 -1.28 13.59 -3.35
CA SER A 174 0.17 13.43 -3.55
C SER A 174 0.57 11.99 -3.83
N SER A 175 -0.05 11.00 -3.18
CA SER A 175 0.20 9.58 -3.46
C SER A 175 -0.35 9.17 -4.82
N PHE A 176 -1.56 9.61 -5.17
CA PHE A 176 -2.21 9.30 -6.43
C PHE A 176 -1.37 9.74 -7.63
N PHE A 177 -0.91 11.00 -7.65
CA PHE A 177 -0.07 11.48 -8.74
C PHE A 177 1.40 11.05 -8.61
N GLY A 178 1.92 10.98 -7.38
CA GLY A 178 3.33 10.67 -7.13
C GLY A 178 3.71 9.22 -7.43
N LEU A 179 2.77 8.27 -7.40
CA LEU A 179 3.05 6.87 -7.71
C LEU A 179 3.09 6.56 -9.21
N ILE A 180 2.47 7.40 -10.05
CA ILE A 180 2.33 7.14 -11.50
C ILE A 180 3.67 6.80 -12.19
N PRO A 181 4.77 7.58 -12.01
CA PRO A 181 6.01 7.30 -12.72
C PRO A 181 6.65 5.96 -12.36
N GLY A 182 6.48 5.50 -11.10
CA GLY A 182 7.02 4.22 -10.65
C GLY A 182 6.14 3.02 -10.99
N PHE A 183 4.90 3.24 -11.44
CA PHE A 183 3.89 2.21 -11.68
C PHE A 183 3.70 1.90 -13.17
N PHE A 184 4.42 2.58 -14.06
CA PHE A 184 4.34 2.45 -15.52
C PHE A 184 5.64 1.91 -16.12
#